data_AF-A0A7H4N5X4-F1
#
_entry.id   AF-A0A7H4N5X4-F1
#
_cell.length_a   1.000
_cell.length_b   1.000
_cell.length_c   1.000
_cell.angle_alpha   90.00
_cell.angle_beta   90.00
_cell.angle_gamma   90.00
#
_symmetry.space_group_name_H-M   'P 1'
#
loop_
_entity.id
_entity.type
_entity.pdbx_description
1 polymer ?
#
loop_
_entity_poly.entity_id
_entity_poly.type
_entity_poly.pdbx_seq_one_letter_code
_entity_poly.pdbx_strand_id
1 'polypeptide(L)' 'MPEVGIVTLKSAPLQITTELPGRTSAYRVAEVRPQVSGIILKRNFTEGSDIQAGVSLYQIDPATYQATYESAKGD' A
#
# COMPACT_ATOMS: atom_id res chain seq x y z
N MET A 1 -7.45 -70.87 -21.37
CA MET A 1 -8.31 -69.98 -20.58
C MET A 1 -7.73 -68.57 -20.69
N PRO A 2 -8.52 -67.51 -20.87
CA PRO A 2 -7.97 -66.16 -20.98
C PRO A 2 -7.43 -65.70 -19.62
N GLU A 3 -6.21 -65.20 -19.60
CA GLU A 3 -5.61 -64.60 -18.41
C GLU A 3 -6.10 -63.16 -18.23
N VAL A 4 -6.28 -62.77 -16.98
CA VAL A 4 -6.71 -61.42 -16.60
C VAL A 4 -5.66 -60.77 -15.71
N GLY A 5 -5.35 -59.52 -15.99
CA GLY A 5 -4.54 -58.69 -15.09
C GLY A 5 -5.36 -58.24 -13.89
N ILE A 6 -4.83 -58.42 -12.69
CA ILE A 6 -5.41 -57.86 -11.46
C ILE A 6 -4.52 -56.76 -10.89
N VAL A 7 -5.15 -55.74 -10.31
CA VAL A 7 -4.47 -54.68 -9.54
C VAL A 7 -5.02 -54.68 -8.12
N THR A 8 -4.13 -54.83 -7.14
CA THR A 8 -4.48 -54.76 -5.71
C THR A 8 -4.41 -53.32 -5.24
N LEU A 9 -5.56 -52.76 -4.84
CA LEU A 9 -5.65 -51.41 -4.30
C LEU A 9 -4.97 -51.33 -2.92
N LYS A 10 -4.26 -50.23 -2.67
CA LYS A 10 -3.70 -49.89 -1.36
C LYS A 10 -4.21 -48.52 -0.95
N SER A 11 -4.61 -48.39 0.31
CA SER A 11 -4.96 -47.08 0.88
C SER A 11 -3.69 -46.25 1.05
N ALA A 12 -3.72 -45.04 0.50
CA ALA A 12 -2.69 -44.03 0.71
C ALA A 12 -3.40 -42.68 0.94
N PRO A 13 -2.86 -41.81 1.81
CA PRO A 13 -3.41 -40.49 2.00
C PRO A 13 -3.30 -39.70 0.70
N LEU A 14 -4.44 -39.16 0.23
CA LEU A 14 -4.52 -38.29 -0.94
C LEU A 14 -4.83 -36.87 -0.47
N GLN A 15 -3.93 -35.93 -0.77
CA GLN A 15 -4.18 -34.51 -0.52
C GLN A 15 -5.07 -33.97 -1.65
N ILE A 16 -6.22 -33.43 -1.29
CA ILE A 16 -7.13 -32.75 -2.21
C ILE A 16 -6.97 -31.25 -1.99
N THR A 17 -6.44 -30.55 -2.98
CA THR A 17 -6.33 -29.09 -2.99
C THR A 17 -7.25 -28.52 -4.06
N THR A 18 -7.85 -27.37 -3.77
CA THR A 18 -8.65 -26.62 -4.75
C THR A 18 -7.97 -25.28 -5.00
N GLU A 19 -7.63 -25.02 -6.26
CA GLU A 19 -7.10 -23.73 -6.66
C GLU A 19 -8.24 -22.73 -6.84
N LEU A 20 -8.13 -21.60 -6.18
CA LEU A 20 -9.10 -20.51 -6.27
C LEU A 20 -8.41 -19.30 -6.91
N PRO A 21 -8.98 -18.70 -7.97
CA PRO A 21 -8.45 -17.48 -8.53
C PRO A 21 -8.64 -16.32 -7.55
N GLY A 22 -7.62 -15.47 -7.41
CA GLY A 22 -7.67 -14.30 -6.53
C GLY A 22 -6.78 -13.17 -7.05
N ARG A 23 -7.06 -11.95 -6.60
CA ARG A 23 -6.19 -10.78 -6.80
C ARG A 23 -5.80 -10.22 -5.45
N THR A 24 -4.55 -9.81 -5.32
CA THR A 24 -4.05 -9.13 -4.12
C THR A 24 -4.41 -7.65 -4.15
N SER A 25 -4.73 -7.09 -3.00
CA SER A 25 -4.91 -5.64 -2.80
C SER A 25 -4.01 -5.15 -1.66
N ALA A 26 -3.66 -3.87 -1.69
CA ALA A 26 -2.93 -3.26 -0.59
C ALA A 26 -3.77 -3.27 0.69
N TYR A 27 -3.15 -3.57 1.83
CA TYR A 27 -3.84 -3.60 3.12
C TYR A 27 -4.39 -2.23 3.53
N ARG A 28 -3.68 -1.16 3.17
CA ARG A 28 -4.18 0.23 3.24
C ARG A 28 -3.73 1.01 2.02
N VAL A 29 -4.61 1.85 1.54
CA VAL A 29 -4.32 2.87 0.52
C VAL A 29 -4.65 4.21 1.14
N ALA A 30 -3.68 5.12 1.15
CA ALA A 30 -3.87 6.48 1.63
C ALA A 30 -3.58 7.45 0.50
N GLU A 31 -4.56 8.29 0.16
CA GLU A 31 -4.39 9.36 -0.80
C GLU A 31 -3.87 10.61 -0.08
N VAL A 32 -2.77 11.16 -0.58
CA VAL A 32 -2.21 12.41 -0.07
C VAL A 32 -2.90 13.56 -0.78
N ARG A 33 -3.73 14.31 -0.03
CA ARG A 33 -4.39 15.52 -0.52
C ARG A 33 -3.89 16.74 0.25
N PRO A 34 -3.56 17.86 -0.43
CA PRO A 34 -3.17 19.08 0.26
C PRO A 34 -4.34 19.60 1.11
N GLN A 35 -4.06 19.98 2.35
CA GLN A 35 -5.05 20.58 3.26
C GLN A 35 -5.07 22.11 3.22
N VAL A 36 -4.07 22.70 2.56
CA VAL A 36 -3.90 24.13 2.39
C VAL A 36 -3.57 24.45 0.94
N SER A 37 -3.98 25.63 0.49
CA SER A 37 -3.70 26.10 -0.88
C SER A 37 -2.31 26.71 -0.97
N GLY A 38 -1.64 26.58 -2.10
CA GLY A 38 -0.36 27.24 -2.33
C GLY A 38 0.47 26.56 -3.41
N ILE A 39 1.65 27.13 -3.68
CA ILE A 39 2.60 26.60 -4.65
C ILE A 39 3.46 25.53 -3.97
N ILE A 40 3.66 24.38 -4.61
CA ILE A 40 4.62 23.37 -4.14
C ILE A 40 6.04 23.88 -4.44
N LEU A 41 6.82 24.16 -3.40
CA LEU A 41 8.22 24.57 -3.51
C LEU A 41 9.16 23.37 -3.67
N LYS A 42 8.88 22.28 -2.96
CA LYS A 42 9.77 21.12 -2.93
C LYS A 42 9.00 19.81 -2.72
N ARG A 43 9.47 18.76 -3.40
CA ARG A 43 9.16 17.37 -3.09
C ARG A 43 10.26 16.80 -2.19
N ASN A 44 9.88 16.28 -1.02
CA ASN A 44 10.80 15.88 0.04
C ASN A 44 10.98 14.35 0.13
N PHE A 45 10.59 13.61 -0.90
CA PHE A 45 10.74 12.16 -0.98
C PHE A 45 11.15 11.71 -2.38
N THR A 46 11.68 10.49 -2.46
CA THR A 46 11.97 9.80 -3.73
C THR A 46 10.78 8.94 -4.13
N GLU A 47 10.38 9.00 -5.40
CA GLU A 47 9.26 8.19 -5.87
C GLU A 47 9.57 6.70 -5.79
N GLY A 48 8.61 5.91 -5.30
CA GLY A 48 8.75 4.46 -5.13
C GLY A 48 9.52 4.03 -3.88
N SER A 49 9.99 4.95 -3.02
CA SER A 49 10.61 4.59 -1.74
C SER A 49 9.59 4.39 -0.62
N ASP A 50 9.96 3.61 0.40
CA ASP A 50 9.20 3.51 1.64
C ASP A 50 9.29 4.79 2.47
N ILE A 51 8.18 5.21 3.05
CA ILE A 51 8.06 6.43 3.85
C ILE A 51 7.44 6.10 5.21
N GLN A 52 7.98 6.73 6.26
CA GLN A 52 7.43 6.64 7.61
C GLN A 52 6.31 7.65 7.83
N ALA A 53 5.37 7.33 8.73
CA ALA A 53 4.30 8.25 9.08
C ALA A 53 4.85 9.56 9.66
N GLY A 54 4.25 10.69 9.27
CA GLY A 54 4.67 12.03 9.73
C GLY A 54 5.80 12.68 8.92
N VAL A 55 6.40 11.97 7.96
CA VAL A 55 7.41 12.55 7.07
C VAL A 55 6.78 13.62 6.17
N SER A 56 7.47 14.76 6.03
CA SER A 56 7.09 15.80 5.07
C SER A 56 7.24 15.26 3.66
N LEU A 57 6.13 15.19 2.92
CA LEU A 57 6.12 14.77 1.53
C LEU A 57 6.33 15.94 0.57
N TYR A 58 5.69 17.07 0.87
CA TYR A 58 5.75 18.28 0.06
C TYR A 58 5.92 19.50 0.97
N GLN A 59 6.69 20.46 0.50
CA GLN A 59 6.75 21.80 1.07
C GLN A 59 5.86 22.71 0.21
N ILE A 60 4.76 23.19 0.77
CA ILE A 60 3.95 24.27 0.20
C ILE A 60 4.56 25.60 0.65
N ASP A 61 4.52 26.61 -0.21
CA ASP A 61 5.00 27.95 0.11
C ASP A 61 4.32 28.47 1.39
N PRO A 62 5.09 28.67 2.47
CA PRO A 62 4.52 29.03 3.75
C PRO A 62 4.31 30.55 3.88
N ALA A 63 4.75 31.40 2.95
CA ALA A 63 4.86 32.85 3.19
C ALA A 63 3.58 33.49 3.78
N THR A 64 2.43 33.24 3.16
CA THR A 64 1.13 33.77 3.63
C THR A 64 0.70 33.16 4.97
N TYR A 65 0.95 31.87 5.16
CA TYR A 65 0.60 31.16 6.40
C TYR A 65 1.50 31.56 7.56
N GLN A 66 2.79 31.77 7.30
CA GLN A 66 3.79 32.22 8.26
C GLN A 66 3.46 33.64 8.72
N ALA A 67 3.18 34.56 7.78
CA ALA A 67 2.76 35.92 8.12
C ALA A 67 1.49 35.93 8.99
N THR A 68 0.50 35.09 8.66
CA THR A 68 -0.75 34.98 9.43
C THR A 68 -0.50 34.43 10.84
N TYR A 69 0.37 33.42 10.96
CA TYR A 69 0.77 32.85 12.25
C TYR A 69 1.51 33.86 13.12
N GLU A 70 2.42 34.65 12.54
CA GLU A 70 3.16 35.69 13.25
C GLU A 70 2.24 36.79 13.78
N SER A 71 1.28 37.25 12.96
CA SER A 71 0.26 38.19 13.41
C SER A 71 -0.53 37.65 14.61
N ALA A 72 -1.04 36.43 14.52
CA ALA A 72 -1.84 35.81 15.59
C ALA A 72 -1.06 35.51 16.87
N LYS A 73 0.28 35.48 16.81
CA LYS A 73 1.16 35.29 17.98
C LYS A 73 1.54 36.63 18.64
N GLY A 74 1.50 37.72 17.88
CA GLY A 74 1.77 39.07 18.37
C GLY A 74 0.57 39.73 19.04
N ASP A 75 -0.64 39.26 18.71
CA ASP A 75 -1.90 39.55 19.43
C ASP A 75 -1.98 38.80 20.78
#